data_AF-A0A7X8QNK8-F1
#
_entry.id   AF-A0A7X8QNK8-F1
#
_cell.length_a   1.000
_cell.length_b   1.000
_cell.length_c   1.000
_cell.angle_alpha   90.00
_cell.angle_beta   90.00
_cell.angle_gamma   90.00
#
_symmetry.space_group_name_H-M   'P 1'
#
loop_
_entity.id
_entity.type
_entity.pdbx_description
1 polymer ?
#
loop_
_entity_poly.entity_id
_entity_poly.type
_entity_poly.pdbx_seq_one_letter_code
_entity_poly.pdbx_strand_id
1 'polypeptide(L)'
;MNQSIKDHKNIYLLSIVLSIIFVVFLFFTGCQKTKNDESKKNSKNDKKPPALTELMQLSEDIVTMTQEKRWNEASEKIKTMHTKWNQFYPYGQKSGLSSEHAQEFRTDLNKVTNLIMNKAMEETKKNAQWEYQKAQIKLNIQEQQSPSSQKDQKKGSDSSNASDSGSEEEKSNNDSQKKGDDKTSNEEQTPKIELPQEVAEKYNVILHTSSDDLLISHAAIQLTKHIPNFLSLYEEDISPSVLRLKYYVRDIKTTGTQENWDLAEKNIEKIKELWSLIQPHVIKQKEELSLQFTQSIADLEEIILEENAQLIALKCDIVLANIDKMMD
;
A
#
# COMPACT_ATOMS: atom_id res chain seq x y z
N MET A 1 -56.67 45.78 50.71
CA MET A 1 -57.29 45.83 49.35
C MET A 1 -56.32 46.23 48.23
N ASN A 2 -55.22 46.94 48.50
CA ASN A 2 -54.28 47.40 47.45
C ASN A 2 -53.18 46.41 47.00
N GLN A 3 -52.95 45.30 47.73
CA GLN A 3 -51.91 44.32 47.35
C GLN A 3 -52.42 43.33 46.27
N SER A 4 -53.64 42.81 46.44
CA SER A 4 -54.27 41.88 45.50
C SER A 4 -54.48 42.47 44.10
N ILE A 5 -54.73 43.78 43.98
CA ILE A 5 -54.87 44.46 42.68
C ILE A 5 -53.50 44.62 41.98
N LYS A 6 -52.40 44.77 42.74
CA LYS A 6 -51.05 44.81 42.16
C LYS A 6 -50.61 43.43 41.66
N ASP A 7 -50.93 42.37 42.39
CA ASP A 7 -50.57 41.01 42.00
C ASP A 7 -51.33 40.56 40.74
N HIS A 8 -52.61 40.90 40.62
CA HIS A 8 -53.38 40.64 39.40
C HIS A 8 -52.86 41.42 38.19
N LYS A 9 -52.43 42.68 38.37
CA LYS A 9 -51.82 43.47 37.29
C LYS A 9 -50.47 42.91 36.85
N ASN A 10 -49.64 42.42 37.77
CA ASN A 10 -48.35 41.82 37.45
C ASN A 10 -48.48 40.47 36.73
N ILE A 11 -49.45 39.65 37.10
CA ILE A 11 -49.75 38.39 36.41
C ILE A 11 -50.25 38.65 34.98
N TYR A 12 -51.10 39.68 34.80
CA TYR A 12 -51.60 40.07 33.48
C TYR A 12 -50.49 40.67 32.60
N LEU A 13 -49.59 41.47 33.18
CA LEU A 13 -48.41 42.00 32.48
C LEU A 13 -47.44 40.89 32.05
N LEU A 14 -47.20 39.89 32.92
CA LEU A 14 -46.35 38.74 32.60
C LEU A 14 -46.95 37.88 31.47
N SER A 15 -48.28 37.68 31.48
CA SER A 15 -49.00 36.96 30.43
C SER A 15 -48.97 37.70 29.08
N ILE A 16 -49.10 39.03 29.08
CA ILE A 16 -48.98 39.86 27.87
C ILE A 16 -47.55 39.82 27.33
N VAL A 17 -46.53 39.92 28.19
CA VAL A 17 -45.12 39.85 27.77
C VAL A 17 -44.78 38.47 27.19
N LEU A 18 -45.25 37.37 27.79
CA LEU A 18 -45.09 36.02 27.24
C LEU A 18 -45.79 35.84 25.89
N SER A 19 -46.96 36.46 25.71
CA SER A 19 -47.71 36.42 24.45
C SER A 19 -47.03 37.24 23.35
N ILE A 20 -46.42 38.39 23.69
CA ILE A 20 -45.64 39.20 22.75
C ILE A 20 -44.35 38.48 22.36
N ILE A 21 -43.65 37.81 23.28
CA ILE A 21 -42.44 37.02 22.98
C ILE A 21 -42.78 35.84 22.05
N PHE A 22 -43.93 35.19 22.23
CA PHE A 22 -44.38 34.10 21.37
C PHE A 22 -44.76 34.60 19.95
N VAL A 23 -45.34 35.79 19.83
CA VAL A 23 -45.63 36.42 18.52
C VAL A 23 -44.35 36.92 17.84
N VAL A 24 -43.34 37.41 18.59
CA VAL A 24 -42.03 37.80 18.03
C VAL A 24 -41.24 36.59 17.53
N PHE A 25 -41.40 35.40 18.13
CA PHE A 25 -40.81 34.15 17.63
C PHE A 25 -41.45 33.65 16.33
N LEU A 26 -42.69 34.06 16.03
CA LEU A 26 -43.40 33.67 14.80
C LEU A 26 -43.13 34.60 13.60
N PHE A 27 -42.33 35.66 13.75
CA PHE A 27 -41.98 36.59 12.67
C PHE A 27 -40.49 36.62 12.28
N PHE A 28 -39.67 35.68 12.76
CA PHE A 28 -38.28 35.48 12.31
C PHE A 28 -38.09 34.32 11.32
N THR A 29 -39.08 34.03 10.48
CA THR A 29 -38.87 33.34 9.19
C THR A 29 -38.92 34.37 8.07
N GLY A 30 -37.90 35.22 8.03
CA GLY A 30 -37.62 36.12 6.90
C GLY A 30 -36.71 35.42 5.89
N CYS A 31 -37.27 35.06 4.75
CA CYS A 31 -36.55 34.60 3.56
C CYS A 31 -35.41 35.54 3.16
N GLN A 32 -34.16 35.08 3.28
CA GLN A 32 -33.11 35.55 2.37
C GLN A 32 -33.14 34.69 1.11
N LYS A 33 -33.49 35.36 0.01
CA LYS A 33 -33.51 34.84 -1.35
C LYS A 33 -32.08 34.54 -1.79
N THR A 34 -31.64 33.30 -1.65
CA THR A 34 -30.58 32.71 -2.47
C THR A 34 -31.10 31.43 -3.09
N LYS A 35 -30.74 31.22 -4.35
CA LYS A 35 -31.34 30.28 -5.29
C LYS A 35 -31.33 28.84 -4.73
N ASN A 36 -32.49 28.37 -4.31
CA ASN A 36 -32.75 26.94 -4.17
C ASN A 36 -33.18 26.43 -5.54
N ASP A 37 -32.22 25.91 -6.30
CA ASP A 37 -32.53 24.87 -7.28
C ASP A 37 -32.95 23.62 -6.50
N GLU A 38 -34.05 23.03 -6.93
CA GLU A 38 -34.60 21.79 -6.42
C GLU A 38 -33.55 20.68 -6.39
N SER A 39 -33.17 20.20 -5.20
CA SER A 39 -32.63 18.84 -5.05
C SER A 39 -33.70 17.93 -4.48
N LYS A 40 -34.76 17.72 -5.27
CA LYS A 40 -35.54 16.49 -5.18
C LYS A 40 -34.68 15.35 -5.69
N LYS A 41 -34.21 14.53 -4.76
CA LYS A 41 -34.00 13.07 -4.86
C LYS A 41 -33.68 12.52 -6.26
N ASN A 42 -32.41 12.16 -6.45
CA ASN A 42 -32.05 10.97 -7.22
C ASN A 42 -31.06 10.14 -6.39
N SER A 43 -31.60 9.29 -5.51
CA SER A 43 -30.94 8.02 -5.23
C SER A 43 -31.11 7.17 -6.49
N LYS A 44 -30.09 7.09 -7.34
CA LYS A 44 -30.03 6.17 -8.47
C LYS A 44 -28.58 5.76 -8.70
N ASN A 45 -28.25 4.54 -8.32
CA ASN A 45 -27.12 3.71 -8.73
C ASN A 45 -25.97 4.46 -9.41
N ASP A 46 -25.14 5.13 -8.61
CA ASP A 46 -23.82 5.51 -9.09
C ASP A 46 -23.04 4.21 -9.29
N LYS A 47 -22.76 3.87 -10.56
CA LYS A 47 -21.84 2.78 -10.85
C LYS A 47 -20.50 3.09 -10.19
N LYS A 48 -19.91 2.10 -9.52
CA LYS A 48 -18.58 2.19 -8.91
C LYS A 48 -17.61 2.94 -9.83
N PRO A 49 -17.00 4.05 -9.38
CA PRO A 49 -16.04 4.78 -10.21
C PRO A 49 -14.80 3.91 -10.43
N PRO A 50 -14.21 3.89 -11.64
CA PRO A 50 -12.98 3.12 -11.90
C PRO A 50 -11.85 3.44 -10.93
N ALA A 51 -11.76 4.70 -10.49
CA ALA A 51 -10.79 5.14 -9.50
C ALA A 51 -10.89 4.37 -8.16
N LEU A 52 -12.09 3.95 -7.73
CA LEU A 52 -12.24 3.15 -6.51
C LEU A 52 -11.74 1.71 -6.71
N THR A 53 -12.04 1.08 -7.85
CA THR A 53 -11.49 -0.24 -8.20
C THR A 53 -9.96 -0.20 -8.22
N GLU A 54 -9.39 0.85 -8.80
CA GLU A 54 -7.94 1.04 -8.84
C GLU A 54 -7.35 1.30 -7.45
N LEU A 55 -8.02 2.08 -6.59
CA LEU A 55 -7.59 2.27 -5.19
C LEU A 55 -7.58 0.94 -4.42
N MET A 56 -8.59 0.09 -4.62
CA MET A 56 -8.64 -1.23 -4.03
C MET A 56 -7.45 -2.08 -4.49
N GLN A 57 -7.21 -2.18 -5.81
CA GLN A 57 -6.09 -2.95 -6.35
C GLN A 57 -4.73 -2.40 -5.86
N LEU A 58 -4.56 -1.07 -5.86
CA LEU A 58 -3.33 -0.45 -5.37
C LEU A 58 -3.09 -0.76 -3.89
N SER A 59 -4.15 -0.79 -3.07
CA SER A 59 -4.02 -1.15 -1.65
C SER A 59 -3.50 -2.58 -1.47
N GLU A 60 -3.97 -3.52 -2.30
CA GLU A 60 -3.52 -4.92 -2.30
C GLU A 60 -2.08 -5.07 -2.82
N ASP A 61 -1.74 -4.37 -3.91
CA ASP A 61 -0.38 -4.33 -4.47
C ASP A 61 0.62 -3.82 -3.41
N ILE A 62 0.29 -2.73 -2.72
CA ILE A 62 1.17 -2.11 -1.71
C ILE A 62 1.37 -3.05 -0.52
N VAL A 63 0.32 -3.71 -0.03
CA VAL A 63 0.46 -4.73 1.04
C VAL A 63 1.40 -5.85 0.59
N THR A 64 1.18 -6.39 -0.61
CA THR A 64 2.01 -7.48 -1.17
C THR A 64 3.47 -7.05 -1.31
N MET A 65 3.72 -5.89 -1.93
CA MET A 65 5.08 -5.39 -2.15
C MET A 65 5.81 -5.09 -0.84
N THR A 66 5.13 -4.57 0.18
CA THR A 66 5.77 -4.32 1.48
C THR A 66 6.08 -5.61 2.22
N GLN A 67 5.23 -6.64 2.12
CA GLN A 67 5.51 -7.97 2.68
C GLN A 67 6.68 -8.68 1.96
N GLU A 68 6.76 -8.51 0.64
CA GLU A 68 7.86 -9.02 -0.20
C GLU A 68 9.11 -8.14 -0.18
N LYS A 69 9.12 -7.04 0.61
CA LYS A 69 10.22 -6.09 0.73
C LYS A 69 10.64 -5.45 -0.60
N ARG A 70 9.69 -5.28 -1.54
CA ARG A 70 9.85 -4.62 -2.85
C ARG A 70 9.64 -3.11 -2.73
N TRP A 71 10.45 -2.43 -1.92
CA TRP A 71 10.20 -1.05 -1.50
C TRP A 71 10.20 -0.03 -2.64
N ASN A 72 11.08 -0.19 -3.62
CA ASN A 72 11.12 0.69 -4.80
C ASN A 72 9.82 0.59 -5.61
N GLU A 73 9.30 -0.62 -5.82
CA GLU A 73 8.04 -0.82 -6.52
C GLU A 73 6.85 -0.31 -5.69
N ALA A 74 6.85 -0.57 -4.38
CA ALA A 74 5.86 -0.03 -3.46
C ALA A 74 5.84 1.51 -3.49
N SER A 75 7.01 2.15 -3.63
CA SER A 75 7.14 3.62 -3.73
C SER A 75 6.47 4.19 -5.00
N GLU A 76 6.53 3.48 -6.12
CA GLU A 76 5.85 3.90 -7.35
C GLU A 76 4.33 3.67 -7.26
N LYS A 77 3.91 2.57 -6.63
CA LYS A 77 2.48 2.30 -6.40
C LYS A 77 1.85 3.30 -5.43
N ILE A 78 2.55 3.69 -4.35
CA ILE A 78 2.01 4.67 -3.40
C ILE A 78 1.89 6.07 -4.02
N LYS A 79 2.80 6.48 -4.93
CA LYS A 79 2.63 7.70 -5.74
C LYS A 79 1.37 7.66 -6.59
N THR A 80 1.12 6.51 -7.22
CA THR A 80 -0.07 6.28 -8.03
C THR A 80 -1.34 6.35 -7.17
N MET A 81 -1.31 5.80 -5.95
CA MET A 81 -2.39 5.84 -4.97
C MET A 81 -2.84 7.28 -4.67
N HIS A 82 -1.91 8.22 -4.46
CA HIS A 82 -2.23 9.64 -4.26
C HIS A 82 -2.99 10.24 -5.44
N THR A 83 -2.58 9.89 -6.66
CA THR A 83 -3.25 10.37 -7.88
C THR A 83 -4.66 9.82 -7.97
N LYS A 84 -4.85 8.52 -7.70
CA LYS A 84 -6.16 7.86 -7.73
C LYS A 84 -7.08 8.31 -6.60
N TRP A 85 -6.52 8.62 -5.44
CA TRP A 85 -7.25 9.24 -4.35
C TRP A 85 -7.80 10.61 -4.75
N ASN A 86 -6.97 11.47 -5.34
CA ASN A 86 -7.43 12.78 -5.81
C ASN A 86 -8.50 12.69 -6.91
N GLN A 87 -8.43 11.66 -7.74
CA GLN A 87 -9.47 11.37 -8.74
C GLN A 87 -10.77 10.88 -8.10
N PHE A 88 -10.69 10.00 -7.09
CA PHE A 88 -11.86 9.42 -6.41
C PHE A 88 -12.55 10.42 -5.47
N TYR A 89 -11.79 11.23 -4.73
CA TYR A 89 -12.28 12.12 -3.66
C TYR A 89 -13.56 12.91 -4.03
N PRO A 90 -13.65 13.64 -5.16
CA PRO A 90 -14.85 14.38 -5.50
C PRO A 90 -16.07 13.47 -5.77
N TYR A 91 -15.87 12.26 -6.28
CA TYR A 91 -16.94 11.28 -6.44
C TYR A 91 -17.38 10.73 -5.09
N GLY A 92 -16.43 10.31 -4.25
CA GLY A 92 -16.72 9.85 -2.89
C GLY A 92 -17.52 10.88 -2.10
N GLN A 93 -17.13 12.16 -2.14
CA GLN A 93 -17.87 13.25 -1.46
C GLN A 93 -19.32 13.38 -1.98
N LYS A 94 -19.52 13.34 -3.31
CA LYS A 94 -20.87 13.38 -3.90
C LYS A 94 -21.72 12.16 -3.50
N SER A 95 -21.09 11.00 -3.36
CA SER A 95 -21.73 9.76 -2.95
C SER A 95 -21.88 9.60 -1.42
N GLY A 96 -21.50 10.61 -0.62
CA GLY A 96 -21.73 10.64 0.83
C GLY A 96 -20.55 10.30 1.73
N LEU A 97 -19.32 10.22 1.19
CA LEU A 97 -18.11 10.07 1.99
C LEU A 97 -17.95 11.25 2.95
N SER A 98 -17.91 10.99 4.26
CA SER A 98 -17.69 12.04 5.24
C SER A 98 -16.28 12.64 5.14
N SER A 99 -16.14 13.92 5.48
CA SER A 99 -14.83 14.57 5.54
C SER A 99 -13.89 13.93 6.57
N GLU A 100 -14.45 13.33 7.63
CA GLU A 100 -13.72 12.57 8.65
C GLU A 100 -13.05 11.33 8.06
N HIS A 101 -13.80 10.41 7.43
CA HIS A 101 -13.23 9.21 6.80
C HIS A 101 -12.23 9.57 5.70
N ALA A 102 -12.49 10.63 4.93
CA ALA A 102 -11.55 11.09 3.92
C ALA A 102 -10.24 11.63 4.53
N GLN A 103 -10.32 12.31 5.67
CA GLN A 103 -9.17 12.81 6.41
C GLN A 103 -8.36 11.66 7.03
N GLU A 104 -9.03 10.65 7.59
CA GLU A 104 -8.38 9.46 8.14
C GLU A 104 -7.60 8.70 7.06
N PHE A 105 -8.23 8.42 5.91
CA PHE A 105 -7.55 7.80 4.78
C PHE A 105 -6.33 8.62 4.32
N ARG A 106 -6.48 9.94 4.19
CA ARG A 106 -5.36 10.82 3.81
C ARG A 106 -4.22 10.75 4.84
N THR A 107 -4.54 10.66 6.12
CA THR A 107 -3.57 10.60 7.20
C THR A 107 -2.79 9.28 7.14
N ASP A 108 -3.48 8.16 7.00
CA ASP A 108 -2.86 6.84 6.87
C ASP A 108 -2.04 6.72 5.57
N LEU A 109 -2.55 7.29 4.47
CA LEU A 109 -1.84 7.35 3.18
C LEU A 109 -0.53 8.13 3.29
N ASN A 110 -0.53 9.30 3.94
CA ASN A 110 0.68 10.08 4.17
C ASN A 110 1.67 9.33 5.07
N LYS A 111 1.18 8.67 6.13
CA LYS A 111 2.02 7.89 7.04
C LYS A 111 2.77 6.79 6.30
N VAL A 112 2.06 5.94 5.56
CA VAL A 112 2.70 4.83 4.82
C VAL A 112 3.58 5.34 3.68
N THR A 113 3.22 6.47 3.05
CA THR A 113 4.06 7.11 2.02
C THR A 113 5.44 7.45 2.58
N ASN A 114 5.50 8.13 3.73
CA ASN A 114 6.77 8.51 4.34
C ASN A 114 7.62 7.28 4.69
N LEU A 115 6.97 6.25 5.27
CA LEU A 115 7.62 5.00 5.64
C LEU A 115 8.23 4.26 4.44
N ILE A 116 7.44 4.06 3.37
CA ILE A 116 7.90 3.39 2.14
C ILE A 116 9.00 4.20 1.45
N MET A 117 8.82 5.52 1.31
CA MET A 117 9.78 6.39 0.62
C MET A 117 11.14 6.40 1.33
N ASN A 118 11.14 6.52 2.67
CA ASN A 118 12.37 6.50 3.45
C ASN A 118 13.11 5.17 3.27
N LYS A 119 12.40 4.04 3.40
CA LYS A 119 12.98 2.71 3.20
C LYS A 119 13.54 2.50 1.79
N ALA A 120 12.80 2.91 0.77
CA ALA A 120 13.25 2.83 -0.63
C ALA A 120 14.50 3.68 -0.88
N MET A 121 14.57 4.89 -0.32
CA MET A 121 15.75 5.75 -0.42
C MET A 121 16.96 5.17 0.33
N GLU A 122 16.76 4.59 1.52
CA GLU A 122 17.81 3.93 2.29
C GLU A 122 18.42 2.75 1.53
N GLU A 123 17.60 1.88 0.95
CA GLU A 123 18.08 0.76 0.13
C GLU A 123 18.79 1.23 -1.14
N THR A 124 18.23 2.24 -1.81
CA THR A 124 18.87 2.82 -3.00
C THR A 124 20.26 3.37 -2.65
N LYS A 125 20.38 4.07 -1.53
CA LYS A 125 21.67 4.60 -1.04
C LYS A 125 22.65 3.46 -0.69
N LYS A 126 22.18 2.42 0.01
CA LYS A 126 22.98 1.24 0.38
C LYS A 126 23.50 0.52 -0.87
N ASN A 127 22.64 0.27 -1.85
CA ASN A 127 23.00 -0.38 -3.11
C ASN A 127 24.01 0.46 -3.92
N ALA A 128 23.82 1.78 -4.01
CA ALA A 128 24.77 2.67 -4.66
C ALA A 128 26.16 2.64 -4.00
N GLN A 129 26.21 2.53 -2.66
CA GLN A 129 27.47 2.39 -1.92
C GLN A 129 28.16 1.04 -2.22
N TRP A 130 27.41 -0.05 -2.28
CA TRP A 130 27.94 -1.36 -2.67
C TRP A 130 28.49 -1.36 -4.09
N GLU A 131 27.77 -0.79 -5.05
CA GLU A 131 28.25 -0.68 -6.43
C GLU A 131 29.52 0.16 -6.53
N TYR A 132 29.60 1.26 -5.79
CA TYR A 132 30.83 2.04 -5.68
C TYR A 132 32.00 1.21 -5.14
N GLN A 133 31.80 0.44 -4.06
CA GLN A 133 32.85 -0.42 -3.50
C GLN A 133 33.29 -1.53 -4.47
N LYS A 134 32.34 -2.18 -5.14
CA LYS A 134 32.64 -3.19 -6.18
C LYS A 134 33.48 -2.56 -7.29
N ALA A 135 33.14 -1.36 -7.74
CA ALA A 135 33.91 -0.65 -8.77
C ALA A 135 35.35 -0.35 -8.32
N GLN A 136 35.56 0.08 -7.06
CA GLN A 136 36.90 0.30 -6.51
C GLN A 136 37.73 -0.99 -6.47
N ILE A 137 37.13 -2.12 -6.06
CA ILE A 137 37.83 -3.42 -6.04
C ILE A 137 38.19 -3.86 -7.46
N LYS A 138 37.29 -3.69 -8.43
CA LYS A 138 37.56 -3.99 -9.86
C LYS A 138 38.77 -3.21 -10.38
N LEU A 139 38.83 -1.91 -10.09
CA LEU A 139 39.96 -1.06 -10.47
C LEU A 139 41.28 -1.57 -9.86
N ASN A 140 41.30 -1.86 -8.55
CA ASN A 140 42.50 -2.36 -7.87
C ASN A 140 42.98 -3.71 -8.45
N ILE A 141 42.07 -4.61 -8.81
CA ILE A 141 42.42 -5.89 -9.46
C ILE A 141 43.04 -5.63 -10.84
N GLN A 142 42.48 -4.70 -11.61
CA GLN A 142 42.97 -4.34 -12.95
C GLN A 142 44.36 -3.68 -12.90
N GLU A 143 44.62 -2.86 -11.89
CA GLU A 143 45.94 -2.26 -11.63
C GLU A 143 46.99 -3.31 -11.25
N GLN A 144 46.63 -4.32 -10.45
CA GLN A 144 47.53 -5.40 -10.05
C GLN A 144 47.81 -6.43 -11.16
N GLN A 145 46.94 -6.54 -12.17
CA GLN A 145 47.10 -7.45 -13.31
C GLN A 145 47.85 -6.84 -14.50
N SER A 146 48.16 -5.54 -14.47
CA SER A 146 48.95 -4.89 -15.52
C SER A 146 50.44 -5.23 -15.35
N PRO A 147 51.13 -5.86 -16.34
CA PRO A 147 52.55 -6.14 -16.25
C PRO A 147 53.32 -4.82 -16.14
N SER A 148 54.16 -4.70 -15.13
CA SER A 148 55.12 -3.61 -15.01
C SER A 148 55.99 -3.55 -16.26
N SER A 149 55.70 -2.62 -17.16
CA SER A 149 56.62 -2.25 -18.24
C SER A 149 57.80 -1.51 -17.59
N GLN A 150 58.81 -2.28 -17.18
CA GLN A 150 60.10 -1.73 -16.80
C GLN A 150 60.72 -1.03 -18.01
N LYS A 151 61.16 0.19 -17.76
CA LYS A 151 62.02 1.03 -18.61
C LYS A 151 63.10 0.22 -19.32
N ASP A 152 63.16 0.34 -20.64
CA ASP A 152 64.43 0.43 -21.33
C ASP A 152 64.52 1.79 -22.04
N GLN A 153 65.38 2.65 -21.49
CA GLN A 153 65.91 3.79 -22.20
C GLN A 153 66.86 3.27 -23.29
N LYS A 154 66.55 3.53 -24.57
CA LYS A 154 67.59 3.67 -25.59
C LYS A 154 67.28 4.80 -26.56
N LYS A 155 68.19 5.78 -26.54
CA LYS A 155 68.35 6.88 -27.50
C LYS A 155 68.53 6.36 -28.93
N GLY A 156 68.03 7.13 -29.90
CA GLY A 156 68.36 7.09 -31.34
C GLY A 156 67.13 7.49 -32.16
N SER A 157 66.92 8.79 -32.43
CA SER A 157 67.36 9.52 -33.64
C SER A 157 66.54 9.21 -34.89
N ASP A 158 65.91 10.27 -35.44
CA ASP A 158 65.51 10.48 -36.84
C ASP A 158 64.47 9.51 -37.44
N SER A 159 63.56 9.86 -38.34
CA SER A 159 63.17 11.10 -39.00
C SER A 159 61.92 10.77 -39.83
N SER A 160 60.96 11.72 -39.88
CA SER A 160 60.08 12.05 -41.01
C SER A 160 59.13 11.04 -41.67
N ASN A 161 57.88 11.52 -41.84
CA ASN A 161 57.03 11.46 -43.04
C ASN A 161 56.81 10.11 -43.73
N ALA A 162 55.56 9.68 -43.88
CA ALA A 162 54.62 10.22 -44.87
C ALA A 162 53.31 9.43 -44.88
N SER A 163 52.23 10.19 -44.94
CA SER A 163 50.86 9.85 -45.33
C SER A 163 50.73 9.57 -46.84
N ASP A 164 49.97 8.54 -47.22
CA ASP A 164 48.97 8.50 -48.33
C ASP A 164 48.40 7.07 -48.37
N SER A 165 47.11 6.74 -48.22
CA SER A 165 45.87 7.11 -48.93
C SER A 165 45.76 6.56 -50.38
N GLY A 166 44.57 5.99 -50.68
CA GLY A 166 44.16 5.38 -51.95
C GLY A 166 43.92 3.87 -51.82
N SER A 167 42.70 3.31 -51.64
CA SER A 167 41.50 3.36 -52.51
C SER A 167 41.85 2.85 -53.91
N GLU A 168 41.23 1.84 -54.54
CA GLU A 168 39.85 1.33 -54.53
C GLU A 168 39.79 0.05 -55.40
N GLU A 169 38.77 -0.80 -55.16
CA GLU A 169 38.01 -1.60 -56.16
C GLU A 169 38.73 -2.72 -56.98
N GLU A 170 38.15 -3.87 -57.35
CA GLU A 170 36.77 -4.39 -57.39
C GLU A 170 36.79 -5.92 -57.71
N LYS A 171 35.68 -6.59 -57.39
CA LYS A 171 35.01 -7.73 -58.10
C LYS A 171 35.45 -9.21 -57.98
N SER A 172 34.56 -9.91 -57.27
CA SER A 172 33.65 -11.00 -57.71
C SER A 172 34.06 -12.49 -57.64
N ASN A 173 33.24 -13.22 -56.85
CA ASN A 173 32.66 -14.57 -56.99
C ASN A 173 33.63 -15.74 -57.28
N ASN A 174 33.67 -16.85 -56.52
CA ASN A 174 32.57 -17.79 -56.37
C ASN A 174 32.90 -18.89 -55.32
N ASP A 175 31.85 -19.29 -54.60
CA ASP A 175 31.48 -20.63 -54.13
C ASP A 175 32.41 -21.58 -53.31
N SER A 176 31.80 -22.04 -52.20
CA SER A 176 31.85 -23.38 -51.59
C SER A 176 32.91 -23.79 -50.54
N GLN A 177 32.34 -24.39 -49.49
CA GLN A 177 32.86 -25.39 -48.54
C GLN A 177 33.58 -24.96 -47.23
N LYS A 178 32.72 -24.68 -46.24
CA LYS A 178 32.64 -25.30 -44.89
C LYS A 178 33.74 -26.34 -44.51
N LYS A 179 34.62 -25.93 -43.60
CA LYS A 179 35.23 -26.70 -42.48
C LYS A 179 36.11 -25.67 -41.73
N GLY A 180 35.68 -25.16 -40.60
CA GLY A 180 35.80 -25.85 -39.32
C GLY A 180 37.07 -25.32 -38.65
N ASP A 181 36.96 -24.18 -37.97
CA ASP A 181 37.95 -23.77 -36.99
C ASP A 181 37.23 -23.14 -35.80
N ASP A 182 37.50 -23.79 -34.67
CA ASP A 182 37.00 -23.58 -33.33
C ASP A 182 37.48 -22.21 -32.83
N LYS A 183 36.68 -21.16 -33.06
CA LYS A 183 36.78 -19.93 -32.27
C LYS A 183 35.92 -20.10 -31.03
N THR A 184 36.52 -20.76 -30.05
CA THR A 184 36.19 -20.57 -28.64
C THR A 184 36.17 -19.06 -28.37
N SER A 185 34.96 -18.50 -28.34
CA SER A 185 34.73 -17.20 -27.72
C SER A 185 35.04 -17.38 -26.25
N ASN A 186 36.26 -17.00 -25.86
CA ASN A 186 36.53 -16.62 -24.48
C ASN A 186 35.62 -15.43 -24.18
N GLU A 187 34.41 -15.72 -23.69
CA GLU A 187 33.76 -14.84 -22.76
C GLU A 187 34.79 -14.65 -21.63
N GLU A 188 35.40 -13.47 -21.58
CA GLU A 188 36.08 -13.00 -20.38
C GLU A 188 35.05 -13.12 -19.25
N GLN A 189 35.14 -14.22 -18.50
CA GLN A 189 34.50 -14.37 -17.21
C GLN A 189 35.15 -13.35 -16.30
N THR A 190 34.69 -12.11 -16.40
CA THR A 190 34.96 -11.09 -15.40
C THR A 190 34.53 -11.68 -14.06
N PRO A 191 35.43 -11.76 -13.07
CA PRO A 191 35.08 -12.36 -11.80
C PRO A 191 33.92 -11.56 -11.20
N LYS A 192 32.80 -12.25 -10.95
CA LYS A 192 31.64 -11.63 -10.30
C LYS A 192 32.02 -11.29 -8.87
N ILE A 193 32.26 -10.01 -8.61
CA ILE A 193 32.64 -9.52 -7.27
C ILE A 193 31.37 -9.38 -6.43
N GLU A 194 31.23 -10.23 -5.43
CA GLU A 194 30.18 -10.14 -4.41
C GLU A 194 30.79 -9.64 -3.09
N LEU A 195 30.18 -8.62 -2.47
CA LEU A 195 30.67 -8.09 -1.21
C LEU A 195 30.23 -9.00 -0.05
N PRO A 196 31.08 -9.30 0.95
CA PRO A 196 30.67 -10.09 2.12
C PRO A 196 29.41 -9.57 2.83
N GLN A 197 29.24 -8.24 2.86
CA GLN A 197 28.06 -7.59 3.43
C GLN A 197 26.79 -7.83 2.61
N GLU A 198 26.88 -7.87 1.28
CA GLU A 198 25.76 -8.15 0.37
C GLU A 198 25.29 -9.60 0.53
N VAL A 199 26.25 -10.53 0.64
CA VAL A 199 25.96 -11.95 0.89
C VAL A 199 25.30 -12.14 2.26
N ALA A 200 25.84 -11.52 3.32
CA ALA A 200 25.27 -11.61 4.66
C ALA A 200 23.85 -11.05 4.73
N GLU A 201 23.58 -9.91 4.06
CA GLU A 201 22.26 -9.30 4.02
C GLU A 201 21.23 -10.23 3.38
N LYS A 202 21.59 -10.89 2.27
CA LYS A 202 20.69 -11.81 1.56
C LYS A 202 20.14 -12.90 2.48
N TYR A 203 20.96 -13.44 3.38
CA TYR A 203 20.52 -14.47 4.33
C TYR A 203 19.74 -13.87 5.51
N ASN A 204 20.13 -12.70 6.02
CA ASN A 204 19.40 -12.02 7.10
C ASN A 204 17.97 -11.66 6.70
N VAL A 205 17.77 -11.19 5.45
CA VAL A 205 16.45 -10.83 4.91
C VAL A 205 15.49 -12.03 4.88
N ILE A 206 16.01 -13.24 4.70
CA ILE A 206 15.24 -14.49 4.65
C ILE A 206 14.88 -14.96 6.06
N LEU A 207 15.77 -14.76 7.04
CA LEU A 207 15.63 -15.31 8.38
C LEU A 207 14.88 -14.38 9.35
N HIS A 208 14.92 -13.07 9.13
CA HIS A 208 14.32 -12.09 10.04
C HIS A 208 13.61 -10.96 9.28
N THR A 209 12.34 -10.73 9.60
CA THR A 209 11.65 -9.48 9.27
C THR A 209 11.99 -8.47 10.36
N SER A 210 12.56 -7.32 9.98
CA SER A 210 12.91 -6.30 10.97
C SER A 210 11.65 -5.64 11.54
N SER A 211 11.76 -5.07 12.75
CA SER A 211 10.66 -4.28 13.34
C SER A 211 10.20 -3.15 12.41
N ASP A 212 11.13 -2.53 11.68
CA ASP A 212 10.83 -1.47 10.72
C ASP A 212 10.06 -2.02 9.51
N ASP A 213 10.44 -3.17 8.97
CA ASP A 213 9.71 -3.80 7.87
C ASP A 213 8.26 -4.14 8.30
N LEU A 214 8.08 -4.69 9.51
CA LEU A 214 6.76 -4.97 10.08
C LEU A 214 5.93 -3.69 10.27
N LEU A 215 6.56 -2.60 10.72
CA LEU A 215 5.89 -1.30 10.86
C LEU A 215 5.40 -0.77 9.51
N ILE A 216 6.21 -0.88 8.45
CA ILE A 216 5.84 -0.45 7.10
C ILE A 216 4.69 -1.32 6.56
N SER A 217 4.79 -2.65 6.69
CA SER A 217 3.73 -3.58 6.29
C SER A 217 2.42 -3.35 7.05
N HIS A 218 2.50 -3.10 8.37
CA HIS A 218 1.32 -2.75 9.16
C HIS A 218 0.67 -1.46 8.66
N ALA A 219 1.45 -0.41 8.38
CA ALA A 219 0.92 0.84 7.84
C ALA A 219 0.24 0.66 6.47
N ALA A 220 0.77 -0.24 5.63
CA ALA A 220 0.13 -0.64 4.37
C ALA A 220 -1.19 -1.38 4.60
N ILE A 221 -1.25 -2.30 5.56
CA ILE A 221 -2.49 -3.00 5.92
C ILE A 221 -3.55 -2.02 6.45
N GLN A 222 -3.15 -1.04 7.24
CA GLN A 222 -4.04 0.00 7.77
C GLN A 222 -4.68 0.86 6.67
N LEU A 223 -4.08 0.98 5.48
CA LEU A 223 -4.75 1.62 4.34
C LEU A 223 -5.98 0.83 3.87
N THR A 224 -5.91 -0.50 3.91
CA THR A 224 -6.98 -1.37 3.38
C THR A 224 -8.27 -1.26 4.19
N LYS A 225 -8.21 -0.86 5.47
CA LYS A 225 -9.38 -0.70 6.36
C LYS A 225 -10.40 0.32 5.84
N HIS A 226 -9.95 1.27 5.02
CA HIS A 226 -10.78 2.35 4.48
C HIS A 226 -11.58 1.90 3.26
N ILE A 227 -11.08 0.92 2.50
CA ILE A 227 -11.68 0.46 1.25
C ILE A 227 -13.14 -0.03 1.45
N PRO A 228 -13.47 -0.86 2.47
CA PRO A 228 -14.85 -1.22 2.76
C PRO A 228 -15.80 -0.04 2.96
N ASN A 229 -15.33 1.04 3.59
CA ASN A 229 -16.16 2.22 3.83
C ASN A 229 -16.45 2.96 2.53
N PHE A 230 -15.48 3.00 1.60
CA PHE A 230 -15.69 3.59 0.28
C PHE A 230 -16.62 2.73 -0.59
N LEU A 231 -16.46 1.41 -0.56
CA LEU A 231 -17.32 0.48 -1.30
C LEU A 231 -18.76 0.51 -0.81
N SER A 232 -18.99 0.76 0.48
CA SER A 232 -20.35 0.85 1.04
C SER A 232 -21.20 2.00 0.46
N LEU A 233 -20.58 2.91 -0.30
CA LEU A 233 -21.28 3.99 -1.01
C LEU A 233 -21.92 3.53 -2.33
N TYR A 234 -21.62 2.31 -2.79
CA TYR A 234 -22.00 1.80 -4.11
C TYR A 234 -22.67 0.41 -4.00
N GLU A 235 -23.41 0.02 -5.03
CA GLU A 235 -23.87 -1.37 -5.18
C GLU A 235 -22.69 -2.24 -5.62
N GLU A 236 -22.37 -3.28 -4.84
CA GLU A 236 -21.18 -4.10 -5.05
C GLU A 236 -21.48 -5.58 -4.95
N ASP A 237 -20.82 -6.36 -5.82
CA ASP A 237 -20.85 -7.82 -5.78
C ASP A 237 -20.04 -8.36 -4.59
N ILE A 238 -18.94 -7.68 -4.24
CA ILE A 238 -18.09 -8.02 -3.10
C ILE A 238 -18.64 -7.30 -1.87
N SER A 239 -19.08 -8.06 -0.88
CA SER A 239 -19.58 -7.49 0.38
C SER A 239 -18.48 -6.71 1.11
N PRO A 240 -18.68 -5.42 1.45
CA PRO A 240 -17.74 -4.65 2.26
C PRO A 240 -17.38 -5.36 3.58
N SER A 241 -18.29 -6.16 4.13
CA SER A 241 -18.04 -6.93 5.34
C SER A 241 -16.99 -8.03 5.15
N VAL A 242 -16.92 -8.66 3.97
CA VAL A 242 -15.88 -9.67 3.65
C VAL A 242 -14.50 -9.02 3.57
N LEU A 243 -14.42 -7.82 2.98
CA LEU A 243 -13.17 -7.04 2.96
C LEU A 243 -12.74 -6.57 4.36
N ARG A 244 -13.69 -6.25 5.26
CA ARG A 244 -13.37 -5.96 6.66
C ARG A 244 -12.78 -7.17 7.39
N LEU A 245 -13.30 -8.37 7.14
CA LEU A 245 -12.70 -9.60 7.67
C LEU A 245 -11.25 -9.75 7.18
N LYS A 246 -11.01 -9.55 5.88
CA LYS A 246 -9.67 -9.61 5.29
C LYS A 246 -8.70 -8.64 5.97
N TYR A 247 -9.15 -7.41 6.22
CA TYR A 247 -8.37 -6.42 6.96
C TYR A 247 -8.03 -6.90 8.37
N TYR A 248 -9.01 -7.30 9.19
CA TYR A 248 -8.75 -7.69 10.58
C TYR A 248 -7.81 -8.89 10.68
N VAL A 249 -7.93 -9.88 9.79
CA VAL A 249 -7.03 -11.05 9.78
C VAL A 249 -5.59 -10.65 9.44
N ARG A 250 -5.41 -9.73 8.48
CA ARG A 250 -4.08 -9.17 8.17
C ARG A 250 -3.51 -8.38 9.33
N ASP A 251 -4.35 -7.62 10.01
CA ASP A 251 -3.94 -6.83 11.18
C ASP A 251 -3.51 -7.74 12.33
N ILE A 252 -4.24 -8.83 12.60
CA ILE A 252 -3.84 -9.89 13.55
C ILE A 252 -2.50 -10.50 13.14
N LYS A 253 -2.32 -10.85 11.85
CA LYS A 253 -1.05 -11.43 11.36
C LYS A 253 0.13 -10.56 11.74
N THR A 254 0.05 -9.26 11.50
CA THR A 254 1.15 -8.34 11.79
C THR A 254 1.29 -8.04 13.28
N THR A 255 0.19 -7.78 13.98
CA THR A 255 0.21 -7.42 15.41
C THR A 255 0.63 -8.60 16.29
N GLY A 256 0.17 -9.83 16.00
CA GLY A 256 0.62 -11.03 16.68
C GLY A 256 2.09 -11.38 16.38
N THR A 257 2.60 -11.08 15.18
CA THR A 257 4.05 -11.19 14.89
C THR A 257 4.86 -10.16 15.67
N GLN A 258 4.26 -9.03 16.03
CA GLN A 258 4.84 -7.98 16.88
C GLN A 258 4.56 -8.22 18.37
N GLU A 259 4.00 -9.36 18.76
CA GLU A 259 3.61 -9.70 20.14
C GLU A 259 2.65 -8.67 20.77
N ASN A 260 1.86 -7.97 19.95
CA ASN A 260 0.81 -7.05 20.39
C ASN A 260 -0.52 -7.79 20.51
N TRP A 261 -0.60 -8.67 21.50
CA TRP A 261 -1.73 -9.57 21.75
C TRP A 261 -3.02 -8.81 22.08
N ASP A 262 -2.94 -7.71 22.82
CA ASP A 262 -4.09 -6.85 23.14
C ASP A 262 -4.86 -6.39 21.89
N LEU A 263 -4.14 -6.08 20.81
CA LEU A 263 -4.75 -5.65 19.55
C LEU A 263 -5.24 -6.85 18.73
N ALA A 264 -4.50 -7.96 18.75
CA ALA A 264 -4.92 -9.20 18.11
C ALA A 264 -6.24 -9.74 18.70
N GLU A 265 -6.39 -9.72 20.03
CA GLU A 265 -7.61 -10.09 20.75
C GLU A 265 -8.79 -9.19 20.37
N LYS A 266 -8.59 -7.87 20.32
CA LYS A 266 -9.64 -6.95 19.88
C LYS A 266 -10.09 -7.24 18.45
N ASN A 267 -9.14 -7.55 17.56
CA ASN A 267 -9.43 -7.83 16.17
C ASN A 267 -10.14 -9.17 15.97
N ILE A 268 -9.82 -10.22 16.75
CA ILE A 268 -10.53 -11.51 16.63
C ILE A 268 -11.98 -11.38 17.11
N GLU A 269 -12.25 -10.56 18.13
CA GLU A 269 -13.62 -10.24 18.53
C GLU A 269 -14.38 -9.50 17.42
N LYS A 270 -13.73 -8.56 16.72
CA LYS A 270 -14.34 -7.89 15.55
C LYS A 270 -14.63 -8.86 14.41
N ILE A 271 -13.76 -9.85 14.18
CA ILE A 271 -13.98 -10.92 13.21
C ILE A 271 -15.21 -11.74 13.61
N LYS A 272 -15.33 -12.16 14.87
CA LYS A 272 -16.46 -12.96 15.37
C LYS A 272 -17.79 -12.20 15.27
N GLU A 273 -17.79 -10.92 15.68
CA GLU A 273 -18.93 -10.02 15.52
C GLU A 273 -19.38 -9.95 14.04
N LEU A 274 -18.46 -9.65 13.12
CA LEU A 274 -18.77 -9.56 11.70
C LEU A 274 -19.19 -10.89 11.09
N TRP A 275 -18.53 -11.98 11.48
CA TRP A 275 -18.84 -13.31 10.98
C TRP A 275 -20.27 -13.72 11.33
N SER A 276 -20.72 -13.46 12.56
CA SER A 276 -22.09 -13.77 12.99
C SER A 276 -23.17 -13.12 12.11
N LEU A 277 -22.87 -11.95 11.54
CA LEU A 277 -23.78 -11.20 10.67
C LEU A 277 -23.80 -11.76 9.23
N ILE A 278 -22.64 -12.15 8.70
CA ILE A 278 -22.52 -12.58 7.29
C ILE A 278 -22.69 -14.10 7.12
N GLN A 279 -22.39 -14.89 8.15
CA GLN A 279 -22.42 -16.35 8.13
C GLN A 279 -23.74 -16.91 7.58
N PRO A 280 -24.95 -16.42 7.96
CA PRO A 280 -26.19 -16.96 7.43
C PRO A 280 -26.32 -16.84 5.91
N HIS A 281 -25.69 -15.83 5.29
CA HIS A 281 -25.67 -15.64 3.85
C HIS A 281 -24.65 -16.56 3.16
N VAL A 282 -23.50 -16.79 3.81
CA VAL A 282 -22.47 -17.71 3.32
C VAL A 282 -22.96 -19.15 3.39
N ILE A 283 -23.59 -19.58 4.50
CA ILE A 283 -24.15 -20.94 4.65
C ILE A 283 -25.13 -21.27 3.52
N LYS A 284 -26.01 -20.33 3.16
CA LYS A 284 -26.99 -20.52 2.09
C LYS A 284 -26.36 -20.83 0.73
N GLN A 285 -25.13 -20.37 0.50
CA GLN A 285 -24.45 -20.49 -0.79
C GLN A 285 -23.35 -21.56 -0.78
N LYS A 286 -22.61 -21.67 0.34
CA LYS A 286 -21.38 -22.45 0.49
C LYS A 286 -21.26 -22.97 1.94
N GLU A 287 -22.06 -23.97 2.31
CA GLU A 287 -22.11 -24.53 3.69
C GLU A 287 -20.74 -25.03 4.18
N GLU A 288 -20.04 -25.83 3.38
CA GLU A 288 -18.72 -26.36 3.75
C GLU A 288 -17.69 -25.24 3.99
N LEU A 289 -17.68 -24.21 3.14
CA LEU A 289 -16.79 -23.05 3.32
C LEU A 289 -17.11 -22.30 4.62
N SER A 290 -18.38 -22.17 4.96
CA SER A 290 -18.80 -21.55 6.22
C SER A 290 -18.29 -22.30 7.44
N LEU A 291 -18.36 -23.65 7.42
CA LEU A 291 -17.82 -24.49 8.49
C LEU A 291 -16.29 -24.38 8.59
N GLN A 292 -15.59 -24.45 7.45
CA GLN A 292 -14.13 -24.29 7.39
C GLN A 292 -13.69 -22.93 7.94
N PHE A 293 -14.38 -21.86 7.56
CA PHE A 293 -14.06 -20.53 8.05
C PHE A 293 -14.30 -20.39 9.56
N THR A 294 -15.43 -20.90 10.05
CA THR A 294 -15.74 -20.92 11.49
C THR A 294 -14.68 -21.65 12.30
N GLN A 295 -14.26 -22.84 11.83
CA GLN A 295 -13.18 -23.58 12.48
C GLN A 295 -11.86 -22.80 12.44
N SER A 296 -11.51 -22.18 11.30
CA SER A 296 -10.27 -21.41 11.19
C SER A 296 -10.23 -20.17 12.09
N ILE A 297 -11.39 -19.55 12.38
CA ILE A 297 -11.50 -18.47 13.37
C ILE A 297 -11.24 -19.00 14.78
N ALA A 298 -11.84 -20.14 15.14
CA ALA A 298 -11.64 -20.75 16.46
C ALA A 298 -10.18 -21.14 16.70
N ASP A 299 -9.55 -21.77 15.71
CA ASP A 299 -8.11 -22.08 15.74
C ASP A 299 -7.24 -20.83 15.87
N LEU A 300 -7.61 -19.73 15.19
CA LEU A 300 -6.87 -18.47 15.27
C LEU A 300 -7.02 -17.83 16.65
N GLU A 301 -8.22 -17.85 17.23
CA GLU A 301 -8.51 -17.38 18.58
C GLU A 301 -7.68 -18.14 19.63
N GLU A 302 -7.62 -19.48 19.53
CA GLU A 302 -6.78 -20.31 20.41
C GLU A 302 -5.30 -19.89 20.36
N ILE A 303 -4.74 -19.73 19.17
CA ILE A 303 -3.34 -19.31 19.00
C ILE A 303 -3.07 -17.90 19.51
N ILE A 304 -4.05 -16.98 19.44
CA ILE A 304 -3.94 -15.64 20.04
C ILE A 304 -3.92 -15.74 21.57
N LEU A 305 -4.83 -16.53 22.16
CA LEU A 305 -4.91 -16.71 23.62
C LEU A 305 -3.69 -17.44 24.19
N GLU A 306 -3.05 -18.30 23.40
CA GLU A 306 -1.78 -18.96 23.74
C GLU A 306 -0.55 -18.06 23.52
N GLU A 307 -0.73 -16.84 22.97
CA GLU A 307 0.36 -15.93 22.59
C GLU A 307 1.41 -16.60 21.67
N ASN A 308 0.95 -17.48 20.77
CA ASN A 308 1.83 -18.32 19.97
C ASN A 308 2.26 -17.63 18.67
N ALA A 309 3.33 -16.84 18.76
CA ALA A 309 3.92 -16.08 17.64
C ALA A 309 4.41 -16.96 16.47
N GLN A 310 4.72 -18.24 16.72
CA GLN A 310 5.20 -19.15 15.67
C GLN A 310 4.07 -19.59 14.73
N LEU A 311 2.87 -19.81 15.27
CA LEU A 311 1.74 -20.33 14.50
C LEU A 311 0.82 -19.22 13.98
N ILE A 312 0.89 -18.00 14.52
CA ILE A 312 -0.03 -16.91 14.17
C ILE A 312 -0.06 -16.63 12.67
N ALA A 313 1.09 -16.57 12.01
CA ALA A 313 1.19 -16.28 10.58
C ALA A 313 0.51 -17.35 9.74
N LEU A 314 0.75 -18.63 10.07
CA LEU A 314 0.18 -19.78 9.37
C LEU A 314 -1.35 -19.83 9.55
N LYS A 315 -1.84 -19.64 10.77
CA LYS A 315 -3.29 -19.64 11.04
C LYS A 315 -4.00 -18.48 10.33
N CYS A 316 -3.41 -17.29 10.34
CA CYS A 316 -3.94 -16.17 9.55
C CYS A 316 -4.00 -16.48 8.06
N ASP A 317 -2.99 -17.13 7.48
CA ASP A 317 -2.98 -17.48 6.06
C ASP A 317 -4.09 -18.48 5.68
N ILE A 318 -4.41 -19.43 6.57
CA ILE A 318 -5.55 -20.35 6.39
C ILE A 318 -6.87 -19.57 6.40
N VAL A 319 -7.04 -18.64 7.35
CA VAL A 319 -8.24 -17.80 7.44
C VAL A 319 -8.39 -16.91 6.20
N LEU A 320 -7.29 -16.30 5.72
CA LEU A 320 -7.28 -15.49 4.50
C LEU A 320 -7.66 -16.31 3.26
N ALA A 321 -7.13 -17.53 3.12
CA ALA A 321 -7.49 -18.41 2.00
C ALA A 321 -8.99 -18.76 1.98
N ASN A 322 -9.62 -18.89 3.16
CA ASN A 322 -11.07 -19.07 3.25
C ASN A 322 -11.84 -17.81 2.87
N ILE A 323 -11.33 -16.61 3.21
CA ILE A 323 -11.95 -15.33 2.81
C ILE A 323 -11.89 -15.15 1.30
N ASP A 324 -10.77 -15.47 0.65
CA ASP A 324 -10.63 -15.32 -0.81
C ASP A 324 -11.67 -16.18 -1.55
N LYS A 325 -11.91 -17.43 -1.09
CA LYS A 325 -12.98 -18.30 -1.63
C LYS A 325 -14.39 -17.75 -1.43
N MET A 326 -14.61 -16.80 -0.52
CA MET A 326 -15.91 -16.12 -0.37
C MET A 326 -16.10 -15.00 -1.40
N MET A 327 -15.00 -14.47 -1.94
CA MET A 327 -15.00 -13.40 -2.93
C MET A 327 -15.09 -13.92 -4.37
N ASP A 328 -14.78 -15.20 -4.58
CA ASP A 328 -14.94 -15.96 -5.83
C ASP A 328 -16.40 -16.35 -6.15
#